data_AF-A0A929L5E1-F1
#
_entry.id   AF-A0A929L5E1-F1
#
_cell.length_a   1.000
_cell.length_b   1.000
_cell.length_c   1.000
_cell.angle_alpha   90.00
_cell.angle_beta   90.00
_cell.angle_gamma   90.00
#
_symmetry.space_group_name_H-M   'P 1'
#
loop_
_entity.id
_entity.type
_entity.pdbx_description
1 polymer ?
#
loop_
_entity_poly.entity_id
_entity_poly.type
_entity_poly.pdbx_seq_one_letter_code
_entity_poly.pdbx_strand_id
1 'polypeptide(L)'
;MEESILQNIAESSAWPNSKSEDAALRLYLDECCGVIAYTGKLLLECGGEVERVEYLMQKIGRSFDHIDQVTPFAILTGIMVTVSSGSQFATKIVRIYGIQNNLSRLRQISALARDLSKHPRSPDVVADELQKIVEEPRYKPWQTVLFASIGAGGFGFFFYETLPGIAAIFVIGALVQLIGLWFDNYQINRFLKILCEAFVATFACQMAARWLPGTHFDKMLLSVLMLLVPGMTLTNSLRDTVSGNYVSGMSRLTEALLVGVSIAMGSAIALAFIR
;
A
#
# COMPACT_ATOMS: atom_id res chain seq x y z
N MET A 1 -34.96 43.81 -23.76
CA MET A 1 -33.67 43.35 -23.20
C MET A 1 -33.67 41.83 -22.96
N GLU A 2 -34.81 41.20 -22.66
CA GLU A 2 -34.93 39.72 -22.66
C GLU A 2 -35.10 39.11 -24.08
N GLU A 3 -35.73 39.81 -25.02
CA GLU A 3 -35.89 39.30 -26.41
C GLU A 3 -34.58 39.21 -27.20
N SER A 4 -33.58 40.05 -26.89
CA SER A 4 -32.26 40.00 -27.57
C SER A 4 -31.36 38.85 -27.06
N ILE A 5 -31.67 38.26 -25.90
CA ILE A 5 -30.94 37.10 -25.36
C ILE A 5 -31.45 35.82 -26.03
N LEU A 6 -32.75 35.73 -26.32
CA LEU A 6 -33.34 34.58 -27.01
C LEU A 6 -33.02 34.55 -28.51
N GLN A 7 -32.86 35.71 -29.17
CA GLN A 7 -32.36 35.76 -30.56
C GLN A 7 -30.90 35.31 -30.69
N ASN A 8 -30.05 35.60 -29.70
CA ASN A 8 -28.65 35.12 -29.68
C ASN A 8 -28.53 33.60 -29.46
N ILE A 9 -29.55 32.95 -28.88
CA ILE A 9 -29.58 31.49 -28.73
C ILE A 9 -30.08 30.81 -30.02
N ALA A 10 -30.90 31.50 -30.82
CA ALA A 10 -31.43 30.98 -32.08
C ALA A 10 -30.41 31.05 -33.24
N GLU A 11 -29.49 32.02 -33.26
CA GLU A 11 -28.44 32.11 -34.31
C GLU A 11 -27.20 31.24 -34.03
N SER A 12 -27.06 30.66 -32.83
CA SER A 12 -26.07 29.61 -32.55
C SER A 12 -26.46 28.23 -33.11
N SER A 13 -27.54 28.13 -33.89
CA SER A 13 -28.04 26.88 -34.47
C SER A 13 -27.25 26.39 -35.70
N ALA A 14 -26.06 26.92 -35.95
CA ALA A 14 -25.18 26.51 -37.04
C ALA A 14 -23.92 25.78 -36.52
N TRP A 15 -24.04 24.60 -35.90
CA TRP A 15 -22.85 23.81 -35.52
C TRP A 15 -23.05 22.29 -35.62
N PRO A 16 -22.63 21.65 -36.73
CA PRO A 16 -22.48 20.21 -36.81
C PRO A 16 -21.17 19.66 -36.19
N ASN A 17 -20.20 20.51 -35.81
CA ASN A 17 -18.85 20.09 -35.35
C ASN A 17 -18.60 20.14 -33.83
N SER A 18 -19.27 21.00 -33.05
CA SER A 18 -18.94 21.20 -31.63
C SER A 18 -19.39 20.05 -30.72
N LYS A 19 -20.55 19.45 -31.00
CA LYS A 19 -21.06 18.29 -30.21
C LYS A 19 -20.19 17.03 -30.35
N SER A 20 -19.55 16.83 -31.50
CA SER A 20 -18.64 15.69 -31.71
C SER A 20 -17.29 15.91 -31.03
N GLU A 21 -16.76 17.14 -31.07
CA GLU A 21 -15.51 17.49 -30.37
C GLU A 21 -15.68 17.44 -28.86
N ASP A 22 -16.81 17.95 -28.32
CA ASP A 22 -17.15 17.82 -26.90
C ASP A 22 -17.31 16.36 -26.46
N ALA A 23 -17.91 15.51 -27.31
CA ALA A 23 -18.05 14.08 -27.02
C ALA A 23 -16.69 13.36 -27.05
N ALA A 24 -15.82 13.69 -27.99
CA ALA A 24 -14.46 13.14 -28.07
C ALA A 24 -13.60 13.58 -26.88
N LEU A 25 -13.67 14.85 -26.49
CA LEU A 25 -12.98 15.36 -25.31
C LEU A 25 -13.47 14.67 -24.03
N ARG A 26 -14.78 14.44 -23.88
CA ARG A 26 -15.32 13.69 -22.74
C ARG A 26 -14.81 12.25 -22.67
N LEU A 27 -14.74 11.56 -23.81
CA LEU A 27 -14.19 10.20 -23.88
C LEU A 27 -12.72 10.18 -23.46
N TYR A 28 -11.93 11.12 -23.97
CA TYR A 28 -10.52 11.27 -23.59
C TYR A 28 -10.36 11.58 -22.10
N LEU A 29 -11.19 12.47 -21.54
CA LEU A 29 -11.18 12.77 -20.11
C LEU A 29 -11.55 11.55 -19.25
N ASP A 30 -12.49 10.70 -19.69
CA ASP A 30 -12.84 9.46 -18.99
C ASP A 30 -11.69 8.45 -19.00
N GLU A 31 -10.97 8.34 -20.11
CA GLU A 31 -9.77 7.50 -20.24
C GLU A 31 -8.66 7.98 -19.29
N CYS A 32 -8.31 9.27 -19.35
CA CYS A 32 -7.35 9.91 -18.45
C CYS A 32 -7.74 9.71 -16.98
N CYS A 33 -9.02 9.98 -16.64
CA CYS A 33 -9.56 9.79 -15.30
C CYS A 33 -9.48 8.32 -14.87
N GLY A 34 -9.71 7.39 -15.80
CA GLY A 34 -9.49 5.96 -15.65
C GLY A 34 -8.07 5.60 -15.22
N VAL A 35 -7.08 6.07 -15.97
CA VAL A 35 -5.65 5.79 -15.71
C VAL A 35 -5.19 6.41 -14.40
N ILE A 36 -5.61 7.65 -14.11
CA ILE A 36 -5.27 8.35 -12.86
C ILE A 36 -5.89 7.63 -11.65
N ALA A 37 -7.17 7.25 -11.74
CA ALA A 37 -7.85 6.51 -10.68
C ALA A 37 -7.20 5.12 -10.45
N TYR A 38 -6.81 4.44 -11.54
CA TYR A 38 -6.12 3.16 -11.46
C TYR A 38 -4.73 3.30 -10.81
N THR A 39 -3.98 4.33 -11.17
CA THR A 39 -2.69 4.66 -10.52
C THR A 39 -2.88 4.89 -9.02
N GLY A 40 -3.86 5.72 -8.66
CA GLY A 40 -4.20 5.98 -7.26
C GLY A 40 -4.51 4.69 -6.51
N LYS A 41 -5.33 3.82 -7.12
CA LYS A 41 -5.68 2.51 -6.56
C LYS A 41 -4.44 1.68 -6.28
N LEU A 42 -3.56 1.52 -7.28
CA LEU A 42 -2.33 0.74 -7.12
C LEU A 42 -1.42 1.32 -6.03
N LEU A 43 -1.29 2.65 -5.95
CA LEU A 43 -0.45 3.31 -4.94
C LEU A 43 -0.99 3.08 -3.51
N LEU A 44 -2.30 3.20 -3.29
CA LEU A 44 -2.92 2.90 -2.00
C LEU A 44 -2.83 1.42 -1.65
N GLU A 45 -3.14 0.53 -2.61
CA GLU A 45 -3.02 -0.92 -2.42
C GLU A 45 -1.60 -1.34 -2.06
N CYS A 46 -0.57 -0.59 -2.50
CA CYS A 46 0.83 -0.82 -2.13
C CYS A 46 1.25 -0.26 -0.76
N GLY A 47 0.31 0.35 -0.01
CA GLY A 47 0.57 0.97 1.29
C GLY A 47 1.03 2.43 1.24
N GLY A 48 0.83 3.12 0.11
CA GLY A 48 1.20 4.53 -0.05
C GLY A 48 0.46 5.46 0.92
N GLU A 49 1.15 6.50 1.38
CA GLU A 49 0.61 7.60 2.18
C GLU A 49 -0.41 8.38 1.35
N VAL A 50 -1.54 8.79 1.96
CA VAL A 50 -2.67 9.37 1.23
C VAL A 50 -2.28 10.62 0.47
N GLU A 51 -1.62 11.56 1.14
CA GLU A 51 -1.14 12.81 0.55
C GLU A 51 -0.21 12.57 -0.65
N ARG A 52 0.68 11.57 -0.53
CA ARG A 52 1.60 11.20 -1.61
C ARG A 52 0.87 10.55 -2.79
N VAL A 53 -0.17 9.76 -2.53
CA VAL A 53 -1.00 9.18 -3.59
C VAL A 53 -1.68 10.30 -4.38
N GLU A 54 -2.34 11.23 -3.70
CA GLU A 54 -3.00 12.38 -4.34
C GLU A 54 -2.01 13.21 -5.15
N TYR A 55 -0.83 13.50 -4.58
CA TYR A 55 0.24 14.20 -5.30
C TYR A 55 0.67 13.48 -6.59
N LEU A 56 0.86 12.15 -6.55
CA LEU A 56 1.26 11.39 -7.73
C LEU A 56 0.14 11.30 -8.77
N MET A 57 -1.12 11.21 -8.34
CA MET A 57 -2.29 11.27 -9.23
C MET A 57 -2.36 12.61 -9.96
N GLN A 58 -2.19 13.72 -9.24
CA GLN A 58 -2.13 15.06 -9.86
C GLN A 58 -0.95 15.16 -10.83
N LYS A 59 0.21 14.60 -10.46
CA LYS A 59 1.41 14.65 -11.29
C LYS A 59 1.26 13.89 -12.61
N ILE A 60 0.64 12.71 -12.58
CA ILE A 60 0.33 11.94 -13.80
C ILE A 60 -0.74 12.66 -14.61
N GLY A 61 -1.83 13.11 -13.99
CA GLY A 61 -2.88 13.79 -14.74
C GLY A 61 -2.41 15.08 -15.42
N ARG A 62 -1.55 15.88 -14.77
CA ARG A 62 -0.94 17.06 -15.39
C ARG A 62 0.07 16.77 -16.51
N SER A 63 0.46 15.50 -16.69
CA SER A 63 1.33 15.11 -17.80
C SER A 63 0.56 14.77 -19.08
N PHE A 64 -0.76 14.58 -19.00
CA PHE A 64 -1.58 14.37 -20.19
C PHE A 64 -1.97 15.71 -20.83
N ASP A 65 -2.16 15.67 -22.14
CA ASP A 65 -2.57 16.83 -22.91
C ASP A 65 -4.01 17.23 -22.57
N HIS A 66 -4.36 18.50 -22.79
CA HIS A 66 -5.72 19.00 -22.63
C HIS A 66 -6.34 18.82 -21.23
N ILE A 67 -5.54 18.66 -20.18
CA ILE A 67 -6.02 18.63 -18.78
C ILE A 67 -5.67 19.94 -18.07
N ASP A 68 -6.68 20.67 -17.63
CA ASP A 68 -6.50 21.93 -16.89
C ASP A 68 -6.35 21.67 -15.39
N GLN A 69 -7.21 20.79 -14.84
CA GLN A 69 -7.22 20.48 -13.41
C GLN A 69 -7.44 18.99 -13.15
N VAL A 70 -6.78 18.54 -12.08
CA VAL A 70 -6.89 17.18 -11.54
C VAL A 70 -7.13 17.33 -10.04
N THR A 71 -8.28 16.86 -9.57
CA THR A 71 -8.71 16.97 -8.18
C THR A 71 -8.94 15.58 -7.61
N PRO A 72 -7.90 14.91 -7.11
CA PRO A 72 -8.05 13.65 -6.40
C PRO A 72 -8.45 13.89 -4.94
N PHE A 73 -9.20 12.93 -4.40
CA PHE A 73 -9.52 12.78 -3.00
C PHE A 73 -9.42 11.30 -2.65
N ALA A 74 -8.50 10.94 -1.77
CA ALA A 74 -8.19 9.58 -1.42
C ALA A 74 -8.41 9.32 0.08
N ILE A 75 -9.00 8.17 0.38
CA ILE A 75 -9.05 7.56 1.70
C ILE A 75 -8.67 6.08 1.57
N LEU A 76 -8.33 5.42 2.67
CA LEU A 76 -7.84 4.02 2.61
C LEU A 76 -8.80 3.04 1.91
N THR A 77 -10.11 3.33 1.94
CA THR A 77 -11.13 2.46 1.36
C THR A 77 -11.65 2.94 0.01
N GLY A 78 -11.16 4.07 -0.52
CA GLY A 78 -11.72 4.62 -1.75
C GLY A 78 -11.00 5.86 -2.26
N ILE A 79 -11.09 6.03 -3.57
CA ILE A 79 -10.53 7.16 -4.29
C ILE A 79 -11.65 7.77 -5.12
N MET A 80 -11.71 9.09 -5.10
CA MET A 80 -12.49 9.89 -6.02
C MET A 80 -11.52 10.79 -6.78
N VAL A 81 -11.63 10.88 -8.09
CA VAL A 81 -10.83 11.83 -8.87
C VAL A 81 -11.72 12.48 -9.91
N THR A 82 -11.57 13.79 -10.03
CA THR A 82 -12.17 14.58 -11.10
C THR A 82 -11.06 15.17 -11.96
N VAL A 83 -11.21 15.04 -13.27
CA VAL A 83 -10.35 15.67 -14.28
C VAL A 83 -11.22 16.63 -15.08
N SER A 84 -10.73 17.85 -15.33
CA SER A 84 -11.47 18.84 -16.13
C SER A 84 -10.62 19.49 -17.21
N SER A 85 -11.30 19.84 -18.30
CA SER A 85 -10.77 20.62 -19.42
C SER A 85 -11.87 21.59 -19.90
N GLY A 86 -11.63 22.89 -19.75
CA GLY A 86 -12.64 23.91 -20.00
C GLY A 86 -13.93 23.68 -19.20
N SER A 87 -15.06 23.48 -19.90
CA SER A 87 -16.37 23.20 -19.30
C SER A 87 -16.67 21.71 -19.10
N GLN A 88 -15.81 20.82 -19.63
CA GLN A 88 -15.99 19.37 -19.56
C GLN A 88 -15.22 18.79 -18.37
N PHE A 89 -15.81 17.78 -17.74
CA PHE A 89 -15.16 17.05 -16.65
C PHE A 89 -15.57 15.58 -16.66
N ALA A 90 -14.70 14.74 -16.09
CA ALA A 90 -14.96 13.33 -15.83
C ALA A 90 -14.59 13.00 -14.38
N THR A 91 -15.49 12.32 -13.67
CA THR A 91 -15.27 11.90 -12.29
C THR A 91 -15.34 10.38 -12.18
N LYS A 92 -14.34 9.78 -11.52
CA LYS A 92 -14.28 8.34 -11.27
C LYS A 92 -14.14 8.05 -9.79
N ILE A 93 -14.89 7.05 -9.33
CA ILE A 93 -14.85 6.56 -7.96
C ILE A 93 -14.39 5.11 -8.00
N VAL A 94 -13.34 4.81 -7.23
CA VAL A 94 -12.75 3.47 -7.16
C VAL A 94 -12.67 3.04 -5.71
N ARG A 95 -13.19 1.84 -5.41
CA ARG A 95 -13.11 1.24 -4.08
C ARG A 95 -11.80 0.45 -3.92
N ILE A 96 -11.20 0.55 -2.73
CA ILE A 96 -10.00 -0.20 -2.34
C ILE A 96 -10.44 -1.30 -1.37
N TYR A 97 -10.10 -2.54 -1.70
CA TYR A 97 -10.51 -3.72 -0.92
C TYR A 97 -9.41 -4.26 0.00
N GLY A 98 -8.15 -4.01 -0.33
CA GLY A 98 -7.02 -4.52 0.45
C GLY A 98 -5.79 -3.64 0.29
N ILE A 99 -5.02 -3.52 1.37
CA ILE A 99 -3.77 -2.80 1.39
C ILE A 99 -2.68 -3.79 1.78
N GLN A 100 -1.66 -3.92 0.95
CA GLN A 100 -0.48 -4.72 1.20
C GLN A 100 0.78 -3.92 0.90
N ASN A 101 1.76 -3.98 1.80
CA ASN A 101 3.00 -3.25 1.56
C ASN A 101 3.74 -3.84 0.35
N ASN A 102 3.94 -3.01 -0.68
CA ASN A 102 4.76 -3.35 -1.83
C ASN A 102 5.58 -2.12 -2.25
N LEU A 103 6.68 -1.91 -1.52
CA LEU A 103 7.56 -0.77 -1.75
C LEU A 103 8.24 -0.81 -3.12
N SER A 104 8.47 -2.00 -3.70
CA SER A 104 9.02 -2.12 -5.04
C SER A 104 8.05 -1.54 -6.07
N ARG A 105 6.80 -2.00 -6.06
CA ARG A 105 5.75 -1.51 -6.97
C ARG A 105 5.46 -0.03 -6.75
N LEU A 106 5.35 0.41 -5.50
CA LEU A 106 5.17 1.82 -5.14
C LEU A 106 6.30 2.70 -5.70
N ARG A 107 7.55 2.23 -5.62
CA ARG A 107 8.73 2.92 -6.17
C ARG A 107 8.68 3.00 -7.69
N GLN A 108 8.29 1.91 -8.36
CA GLN A 108 8.17 1.87 -9.83
C GLN A 108 7.09 2.84 -10.33
N ILE A 109 5.88 2.81 -9.75
CA ILE A 109 4.81 3.74 -10.11
C ILE A 109 5.23 5.19 -9.81
N SER A 110 5.89 5.43 -8.67
CA SER A 110 6.43 6.76 -8.35
C SER A 110 7.50 7.21 -9.35
N ALA A 111 8.29 6.29 -9.90
CA ALA A 111 9.30 6.59 -10.91
C ALA A 111 8.64 6.91 -12.25
N LEU A 112 7.65 6.12 -12.67
CA LEU A 112 6.82 6.38 -13.84
C LEU A 112 6.19 7.77 -13.78
N ALA A 113 5.54 8.12 -12.66
CA ALA A 113 4.95 9.45 -12.48
C ALA A 113 5.96 10.61 -12.60
N ARG A 114 7.22 10.41 -12.21
CA ARG A 114 8.29 11.42 -12.37
C ARG A 114 8.78 11.50 -13.82
N ASP A 115 8.82 10.37 -14.49
CA ASP A 115 9.25 10.24 -15.88
C ASP A 115 8.25 10.91 -16.83
N LEU A 116 6.95 10.69 -16.62
CA LEU A 116 5.88 11.30 -17.40
C LEU A 116 5.88 12.84 -17.35
N SER A 117 6.37 13.44 -16.27
CA SER A 117 6.53 14.90 -16.19
C SER A 117 7.60 15.46 -17.14
N LYS A 118 8.52 14.62 -17.62
CA LYS A 118 9.58 15.00 -18.57
C LYS A 118 9.31 14.45 -19.97
N HIS A 119 8.69 13.28 -20.03
CA HIS A 119 8.39 12.54 -21.24
C HIS A 119 6.90 12.16 -21.23
N PRO A 120 5.99 13.11 -21.56
CA PRO A 120 4.56 12.85 -21.66
C PRO A 120 4.27 11.67 -22.60
N ARG A 121 3.27 10.86 -22.22
CA ARG A 121 2.80 9.69 -22.99
C ARG A 121 1.27 9.70 -23.02
N SER A 122 0.68 9.03 -24.00
CA SER A 122 -0.77 8.87 -24.06
C SER A 122 -1.29 8.01 -22.90
N PRO A 123 -2.56 8.17 -22.48
CA PRO A 123 -3.10 7.44 -21.34
C PRO A 123 -3.09 5.92 -21.55
N ASP A 124 -3.41 5.44 -22.75
CA ASP A 124 -3.23 4.03 -23.16
C ASP A 124 -1.83 3.47 -22.84
N VAL A 125 -0.77 4.18 -23.23
CA VAL A 125 0.62 3.73 -23.01
C VAL A 125 0.95 3.70 -21.52
N VAL A 126 0.44 4.66 -20.75
CA VAL A 126 0.60 4.67 -19.29
C VAL A 126 -0.15 3.50 -18.65
N ALA A 127 -1.34 3.16 -19.15
CA ALA A 127 -2.09 2.00 -18.67
C ALA A 127 -1.32 0.69 -18.89
N ASP A 128 -0.71 0.52 -20.07
CA ASP A 128 0.13 -0.64 -20.39
C ASP A 128 1.38 -0.71 -19.51
N GLU A 129 2.05 0.42 -19.27
CA GLU A 129 3.21 0.49 -18.37
C GLU A 129 2.84 0.14 -16.93
N LEU A 130 1.68 0.62 -16.44
CA LEU A 130 1.14 0.24 -15.13
C LEU A 130 0.82 -1.26 -15.06
N GLN A 131 0.27 -1.84 -16.13
CA GLN A 131 -0.02 -3.27 -16.18
C GLN A 131 1.26 -4.12 -16.09
N LYS A 132 2.32 -3.74 -16.83
CA LYS A 132 3.63 -4.40 -16.74
C LYS A 132 4.19 -4.38 -15.32
N ILE A 133 4.08 -3.24 -14.63
CA ILE A 133 4.50 -3.09 -13.22
C ILE A 133 3.67 -3.98 -12.28
N VAL A 134 2.40 -4.24 -12.60
CA VAL A 134 1.54 -5.13 -11.80
C VAL A 134 1.89 -6.61 -12.03
N GLU A 135 2.22 -6.99 -13.26
CA GLU A 135 2.56 -8.35 -13.66
C GLU A 135 3.96 -8.79 -13.19
N GLU A 136 4.83 -7.85 -12.80
CA GLU A 136 6.15 -8.20 -12.27
C GLU A 136 6.04 -9.15 -11.06
N PRO A 137 6.73 -10.31 -11.11
CA PRO A 137 6.65 -11.30 -10.05
C PRO A 137 7.28 -10.75 -8.76
N ARG A 138 6.63 -11.05 -7.64
CA ARG A 138 7.20 -10.82 -6.31
C ARG A 138 8.40 -11.75 -6.04
N TYR A 139 9.10 -11.48 -4.95
CA TYR A 139 10.16 -12.35 -4.45
C TYR A 139 9.68 -13.80 -4.30
N LYS A 140 10.55 -14.75 -4.66
CA LYS A 140 10.26 -16.18 -4.50
C LYS A 140 10.09 -16.53 -3.01
N PRO A 141 9.27 -17.52 -2.63
CA PRO A 141 9.05 -17.89 -1.22
C PRO A 141 10.34 -18.13 -0.45
N TRP A 142 11.31 -18.83 -1.04
CA TRP A 142 12.60 -19.08 -0.40
C TRP A 142 13.40 -17.80 -0.12
N GLN A 143 13.29 -16.78 -0.98
CA GLN A 143 13.94 -15.48 -0.78
C GLN A 143 13.32 -14.77 0.40
N THR A 144 11.99 -14.78 0.51
CA THR A 144 11.30 -14.15 1.65
C THR A 144 11.65 -14.82 2.98
N VAL A 145 11.75 -16.15 3.02
CA VAL A 145 12.18 -16.90 4.20
C VAL A 145 13.63 -16.55 4.56
N LEU A 146 14.55 -16.58 3.58
CA LEU A 146 15.95 -16.27 3.81
C LEU A 146 16.14 -14.85 4.36
N PHE A 147 15.51 -13.85 3.75
CA PHE A 147 15.66 -12.46 4.19
C PHE A 147 14.94 -12.18 5.52
N ALA A 148 13.83 -12.87 5.81
CA ALA A 148 13.20 -12.83 7.13
C ALA A 148 14.15 -13.39 8.22
N SER A 149 14.80 -14.53 7.95
CA SER A 149 15.81 -15.12 8.84
C SER A 149 17.01 -14.22 9.07
N ILE A 150 17.54 -13.62 7.99
CA ILE A 150 18.65 -12.65 8.08
C ILE A 150 18.21 -11.44 8.90
N GLY A 151 17.00 -10.91 8.66
CA GLY A 151 16.45 -9.79 9.42
C GLY A 151 16.33 -10.10 10.91
N ALA A 152 15.74 -11.26 11.26
CA ALA A 152 15.64 -11.71 12.64
C ALA A 152 17.02 -11.87 13.30
N GLY A 153 17.95 -12.56 12.62
CA GLY A 153 19.32 -12.74 13.11
C GLY A 153 20.06 -11.41 13.30
N GLY A 154 19.85 -10.45 12.40
CA GLY A 154 20.34 -9.07 12.54
C GLY A 154 19.83 -8.38 13.80
N PHE A 155 18.55 -8.54 14.13
CA PHE A 155 18.03 -8.07 15.43
C PHE A 155 18.61 -8.87 16.60
N GLY A 156 18.96 -10.15 16.42
CA GLY A 156 19.72 -10.94 17.40
C GLY A 156 21.06 -10.30 17.74
N PHE A 157 21.80 -9.85 16.72
CA PHE A 157 23.03 -9.06 16.91
C PHE A 157 22.74 -7.72 17.60
N PHE A 158 21.69 -7.00 17.17
CA PHE A 158 21.32 -5.70 17.72
C PHE A 158 20.99 -5.76 19.22
N PHE A 159 20.32 -6.82 19.68
CA PHE A 159 19.99 -7.02 21.09
C PHE A 159 21.09 -7.76 21.89
N TYR A 160 22.29 -7.89 21.32
CA TYR A 160 23.46 -8.49 21.97
C TYR A 160 23.18 -9.93 22.46
N GLU A 161 22.55 -10.74 21.61
CA GLU A 161 22.37 -12.17 21.88
C GLU A 161 23.67 -12.96 21.62
N THR A 162 23.79 -14.14 22.23
CA THR A 162 24.94 -15.02 21.99
C THR A 162 24.91 -15.62 20.58
N LEU A 163 26.06 -16.03 20.04
CA LEU A 163 26.12 -16.66 18.71
C LEU A 163 25.19 -17.88 18.56
N PRO A 164 25.09 -18.81 19.54
CA PRO A 164 24.09 -19.88 19.50
C PRO A 164 22.65 -19.36 19.49
N GLY A 165 22.36 -18.30 20.24
CA GLY A 165 21.05 -17.66 20.25
C GLY A 165 20.72 -16.97 18.93
N ILE A 166 21.68 -16.32 18.28
CA ILE A 166 21.53 -15.73 16.94
C ILE A 166 21.26 -16.81 15.89
N ALA A 167 21.97 -17.94 15.96
CA ALA A 167 21.68 -19.09 15.08
C ALA A 167 20.27 -19.62 15.30
N ALA A 168 19.82 -19.72 16.56
CA ALA A 168 18.44 -20.11 16.86
C ALA A 168 17.42 -19.08 16.36
N ILE A 169 17.65 -17.77 16.54
CA ILE A 169 16.80 -16.69 16.02
C ILE A 169 16.68 -16.77 14.50
N PHE A 170 17.78 -17.05 13.78
CA PHE A 170 17.76 -17.21 12.32
C PHE A 170 16.81 -18.33 11.88
N VAL A 171 16.88 -19.49 12.56
CA VAL A 171 16.01 -20.64 12.29
C VAL A 171 14.56 -20.35 12.67
N ILE A 172 14.32 -19.71 13.82
CA ILE A 172 12.97 -19.36 14.28
C ILE A 172 12.35 -18.31 13.36
N GLY A 173 13.12 -17.31 12.89
CA GLY A 173 12.68 -16.35 11.89
C GLY A 173 12.27 -17.03 10.57
N ALA A 174 12.99 -18.08 10.15
CA ALA A 174 12.61 -18.89 8.99
C ALA A 174 11.25 -19.56 9.22
N LEU A 175 11.09 -20.19 10.39
CA LEU A 175 9.88 -20.91 10.78
C LEU A 175 8.65 -19.98 10.82
N VAL A 176 8.79 -18.81 11.43
CA VAL A 176 7.73 -17.79 11.49
C VAL A 176 7.32 -17.36 10.07
N GLN A 177 8.29 -17.07 9.20
CA GLN A 177 7.99 -16.67 7.81
C GLN A 177 7.34 -17.80 7.01
N LEU A 178 7.76 -19.06 7.21
CA LEU A 178 7.15 -20.23 6.56
C LEU A 178 5.68 -20.39 6.95
N ILE A 179 5.37 -20.21 8.23
CA ILE A 179 4.00 -20.24 8.75
C ILE A 179 3.18 -19.10 8.13
N GLY A 180 3.76 -17.90 8.04
CA GLY A 180 3.12 -16.77 7.39
C GLY A 180 2.75 -17.05 5.94
N LEU A 181 3.69 -17.61 5.16
CA LEU A 181 3.45 -18.01 3.77
C LEU A 181 2.41 -19.14 3.65
N TRP A 182 2.39 -20.07 4.60
CA TRP A 182 1.38 -21.13 4.63
C TRP A 182 -0.01 -20.55 4.83
N PHE A 183 -0.19 -19.61 5.77
CA PHE A 183 -1.47 -18.94 6.01
C PHE A 183 -1.95 -18.06 4.85
N ASP A 184 -1.03 -17.46 4.09
CA ASP A 184 -1.37 -16.66 2.91
C ASP A 184 -2.12 -17.49 1.84
N ASN A 185 -1.92 -18.81 1.79
CA ASN A 185 -2.65 -19.71 0.89
C ASN A 185 -4.11 -19.95 1.30
N TYR A 186 -4.48 -19.70 2.57
CA TYR A 186 -5.81 -20.00 3.12
C TYR A 186 -6.68 -18.78 3.35
N GLN A 187 -6.26 -17.58 2.91
CA GLN A 187 -7.02 -16.32 3.06
C GLN A 187 -7.44 -16.05 4.52
N ILE A 188 -6.63 -16.46 5.49
CA ILE A 188 -6.91 -16.24 6.91
C ILE A 188 -6.81 -14.75 7.23
N ASN A 189 -7.69 -14.26 8.10
CA ASN A 189 -7.63 -12.89 8.60
C ASN A 189 -6.24 -12.59 9.20
N ARG A 190 -5.66 -11.43 8.82
CA ARG A 190 -4.37 -10.92 9.29
C ARG A 190 -4.20 -10.98 10.82
N PHE A 191 -5.26 -10.71 11.58
CA PHE A 191 -5.23 -10.82 13.05
C PHE A 191 -4.86 -12.24 13.50
N LEU A 192 -5.55 -13.25 12.98
CA LEU A 192 -5.32 -14.65 13.34
C LEU A 192 -3.96 -15.15 12.85
N LYS A 193 -3.56 -14.74 11.63
CA LYS A 193 -2.24 -15.05 11.08
C LYS A 193 -1.13 -14.58 12.04
N ILE A 194 -1.14 -13.32 12.45
CA ILE A 194 -0.12 -12.73 13.32
C ILE A 194 -0.16 -13.35 14.72
N LEU A 195 -1.35 -13.65 15.23
CA LEU A 195 -1.50 -14.37 16.50
C LEU A 195 -0.79 -15.73 16.46
N CYS A 196 -0.98 -16.51 15.38
CA CYS A 196 -0.31 -17.80 15.22
C CYS A 196 1.21 -17.65 15.00
N GLU A 197 1.65 -16.67 14.22
CA GLU A 197 3.08 -16.36 14.04
C GLU A 197 3.75 -16.00 15.38
N ALA A 198 3.12 -15.15 16.19
CA ALA A 198 3.63 -14.76 17.51
C ALA A 198 3.62 -15.93 18.51
N PHE A 199 2.58 -16.78 18.46
CA PHE A 199 2.54 -18.01 19.25
C PHE A 199 3.74 -18.91 18.93
N VAL A 200 3.99 -19.19 17.65
CA VAL A 200 5.10 -20.07 17.26
C VAL A 200 6.45 -19.44 17.55
N ALA A 201 6.62 -18.14 17.28
CA ALA A 201 7.84 -17.41 17.65
C ALA A 201 8.15 -17.59 19.15
N THR A 202 7.15 -17.34 20.00
CA THR A 202 7.31 -17.38 21.46
C THR A 202 7.57 -18.80 21.95
N PHE A 203 6.81 -19.77 21.45
CA PHE A 203 6.98 -21.17 21.79
C PHE A 203 8.38 -21.68 21.41
N ALA A 204 8.82 -21.40 20.19
CA ALA A 204 10.11 -21.83 19.69
C ALA A 204 11.28 -21.15 20.42
N CYS A 205 11.19 -19.84 20.69
CA CYS A 205 12.19 -19.14 21.50
C CYS A 205 12.29 -19.73 22.92
N GLN A 206 11.16 -20.04 23.55
CA GLN A 206 11.15 -20.63 24.88
C GLN A 206 11.75 -22.04 24.90
N MET A 207 11.47 -22.86 23.88
CA MET A 207 12.12 -24.16 23.72
C MET A 207 13.62 -23.99 23.51
N ALA A 208 14.04 -23.14 22.57
CA ALA A 208 15.45 -22.91 22.30
C ALA A 208 16.21 -22.47 23.56
N ALA A 209 15.65 -21.54 24.35
CA ALA A 209 16.25 -21.08 25.60
C ALA A 209 16.42 -22.19 26.66
N ARG A 210 15.61 -23.26 26.62
CA ARG A 210 15.76 -24.42 27.52
C ARG A 210 16.84 -25.39 27.09
N TRP A 211 17.04 -25.56 25.78
CA TRP A 211 17.96 -26.56 25.22
C TRP A 211 19.34 -26.00 24.85
N LEU A 212 19.45 -24.70 24.56
CA LEU A 212 20.70 -24.02 24.20
C LEU A 212 21.25 -23.21 25.39
N PRO A 213 22.29 -23.71 26.08
CA PRO A 213 22.87 -23.01 27.21
C PRO A 213 23.49 -21.67 26.79
N GLY A 214 23.36 -20.66 27.65
CA GLY A 214 23.89 -19.31 27.43
C GLY A 214 23.02 -18.41 26.56
N THR A 215 21.86 -18.89 26.10
CA THR A 215 20.89 -18.08 25.34
C THR A 215 19.90 -17.37 26.26
N HIS A 216 19.38 -16.22 25.82
CA HIS A 216 18.45 -15.41 26.61
C HIS A 216 17.09 -15.31 25.90
N PHE A 217 16.06 -15.87 26.55
CA PHE A 217 14.70 -15.89 26.01
C PHE A 217 14.20 -14.51 25.59
N ASP A 218 14.35 -13.49 26.45
CA ASP A 218 13.81 -12.15 26.20
C ASP A 218 14.44 -11.51 24.95
N LYS A 219 15.75 -11.65 24.79
CA LYS A 219 16.48 -11.13 23.62
C LYS A 219 16.05 -11.85 22.35
N MET A 220 15.99 -13.19 22.38
CA MET A 220 15.54 -13.98 21.23
C MET A 220 14.11 -13.63 20.82
N LEU A 221 13.20 -13.52 21.79
CA LEU A 221 11.81 -13.16 21.55
C LEU A 221 11.70 -11.76 20.93
N LEU A 222 12.37 -10.76 21.50
CA LEU A 222 12.39 -9.40 20.94
C LEU A 222 12.92 -9.38 19.51
N SER A 223 13.99 -10.14 19.20
CA SER A 223 14.55 -10.21 17.85
C SER A 223 13.59 -10.79 16.83
N VAL A 224 12.89 -11.89 17.17
CA VAL A 224 11.95 -12.54 16.25
C VAL A 224 10.67 -11.72 16.08
N LEU A 225 10.13 -11.17 17.17
CA LEU A 225 8.89 -10.40 17.12
C LEU A 225 9.02 -9.12 16.28
N MET A 226 10.22 -8.57 16.11
CA MET A 226 10.45 -7.42 15.21
C MET A 226 10.04 -7.66 13.76
N LEU A 227 9.95 -8.92 13.31
CA LEU A 227 9.38 -9.24 11.99
C LEU A 227 7.87 -8.96 11.90
N LEU A 228 7.16 -9.06 13.02
CA LEU A 228 5.70 -8.94 13.10
C LEU A 228 5.25 -7.51 13.42
N VAL A 229 6.15 -6.68 13.93
CA VAL A 229 5.85 -5.30 14.33
C VAL A 229 5.39 -4.49 13.11
N PRO A 230 4.24 -3.80 13.17
CA PRO A 230 3.67 -3.05 12.06
C PRO A 230 4.32 -1.67 11.90
N GLY A 231 5.66 -1.62 11.83
CA GLY A 231 6.43 -0.38 11.87
C GLY A 231 6.09 0.61 10.74
N MET A 232 5.90 0.10 9.52
CA MET A 232 5.47 0.94 8.38
C MET A 232 4.06 1.52 8.57
N THR A 233 3.09 0.68 8.98
CA THR A 233 1.72 1.14 9.21
C THR A 233 1.67 2.19 10.32
N LEU A 234 2.42 1.98 11.40
CA LEU A 234 2.51 2.92 12.51
C LEU A 234 3.15 4.25 12.06
N THR A 235 4.26 4.19 11.32
CA THR A 235 4.91 5.39 10.75
C THR A 235 3.96 6.17 9.84
N ASN A 236 3.27 5.47 8.92
CA ASN A 236 2.32 6.09 8.01
C ASN A 236 1.11 6.67 8.74
N SER A 237 0.63 6.02 9.81
CA SER A 237 -0.48 6.53 10.63
C SER A 237 -0.14 7.86 11.27
N LEU A 238 1.09 8.00 11.78
CA LEU A 238 1.57 9.22 12.39
C LEU A 238 1.73 10.31 11.35
N ARG A 239 2.31 9.99 10.19
CA ARG A 239 2.46 10.94 9.08
C ARG A 239 1.12 11.44 8.55
N ASP A 240 0.18 10.54 8.26
CA ASP A 240 -1.16 10.91 7.80
C ASP A 240 -1.88 11.79 8.84
N THR A 241 -1.73 11.50 10.14
CA THR A 241 -2.31 12.32 11.23
C THR A 241 -1.70 13.72 11.28
N VAL A 242 -0.38 13.83 11.18
CA VAL A 242 0.34 15.11 11.21
C VAL A 242 0.03 15.95 9.96
N SER A 243 -0.17 15.31 8.81
CA SER A 243 -0.62 15.97 7.57
C SER A 243 -2.10 16.37 7.56
N GLY A 244 -2.86 16.13 8.64
CA GLY A 244 -4.29 16.45 8.73
C GLY A 244 -5.23 15.41 8.11
N ASN A 245 -4.71 14.29 7.60
CA ASN A 245 -5.48 13.17 7.07
C ASN A 245 -5.95 12.22 8.19
N TYR A 246 -6.75 12.74 9.13
CA TYR A 246 -7.13 12.04 10.36
C TYR A 246 -7.87 10.71 10.14
N VAL A 247 -8.75 10.63 9.13
CA VAL A 247 -9.49 9.38 8.82
C VAL A 247 -8.53 8.26 8.43
N SER A 248 -7.52 8.56 7.61
CA SER A 248 -6.48 7.61 7.23
C SER A 248 -5.57 7.27 8.42
N GLY A 249 -5.11 8.30 9.14
CA GLY A 249 -4.26 8.16 10.32
C GLY A 249 -4.86 7.24 11.37
N MET A 250 -6.11 7.49 11.78
CA MET A 250 -6.83 6.67 12.77
C MET A 250 -7.08 5.25 12.30
N SER A 251 -7.39 5.06 11.02
CA SER A 251 -7.61 3.73 10.45
C SER A 251 -6.33 2.89 10.48
N ARG A 252 -5.20 3.45 10.04
CA ARG A 252 -3.89 2.76 10.11
C ARG A 252 -3.43 2.53 11.56
N LEU A 253 -3.67 3.49 12.46
CA LEU A 253 -3.33 3.35 13.87
C LEU A 253 -4.11 2.18 14.49
N THR A 254 -5.41 2.09 14.20
CA THR A 254 -6.26 0.99 14.68
C THR A 254 -5.75 -0.36 14.14
N GLU A 255 -5.38 -0.43 12.86
CA GLU A 255 -4.76 -1.62 12.28
C GLU A 255 -3.46 -2.01 13.02
N ALA A 256 -2.56 -1.06 13.27
CA ALA A 256 -1.32 -1.30 13.99
C ALA A 256 -1.55 -1.78 15.43
N LEU A 257 -2.54 -1.21 16.13
CA LEU A 257 -2.92 -1.64 17.47
C LEU A 257 -3.49 -3.07 17.47
N LEU A 258 -4.35 -3.42 16.51
CA LEU A 258 -4.87 -4.80 16.37
C LEU A 258 -3.75 -5.81 16.11
N VAL A 259 -2.76 -5.44 15.31
CA VAL A 259 -1.54 -6.26 15.12
C VAL A 259 -0.80 -6.42 16.46
N GLY A 260 -0.60 -5.35 17.23
CA GLY A 260 0.04 -5.41 18.54
C GLY A 260 -0.72 -6.30 19.54
N VAL A 261 -2.05 -6.21 19.57
CA VAL A 261 -2.91 -7.10 20.37
C VAL A 261 -2.76 -8.55 19.92
N SER A 262 -2.70 -8.81 18.62
CA SER A 262 -2.49 -10.16 18.06
C SER A 262 -1.18 -10.76 18.55
N ILE A 263 -0.09 -9.99 18.50
CA ILE A 263 1.24 -10.39 18.98
C ILE A 263 1.17 -10.72 20.48
N ALA A 264 0.63 -9.80 21.28
CA ALA A 264 0.53 -9.97 22.72
C ALA A 264 -0.28 -11.22 23.11
N MET A 265 -1.42 -11.45 22.47
CA MET A 265 -2.25 -12.64 22.68
C MET A 265 -1.52 -13.92 22.27
N GLY A 266 -0.92 -13.96 21.08
CA GLY A 266 -0.18 -15.14 20.60
C GLY A 266 0.95 -15.52 21.55
N SER A 267 1.74 -14.55 21.99
CA SER A 267 2.82 -14.74 22.96
C SER A 267 2.31 -15.17 24.34
N ALA A 268 1.23 -14.56 24.84
CA ALA A 268 0.66 -14.91 26.14
C ALA A 268 0.12 -16.36 26.15
N ILE A 269 -0.57 -16.78 25.08
CA ILE A 269 -1.08 -18.15 24.95
C ILE A 269 0.09 -19.15 24.90
N ALA A 270 1.16 -18.85 24.16
CA ALA A 270 2.34 -19.70 24.11
C ALA A 270 2.99 -19.87 25.49
N LEU A 271 3.18 -18.78 26.23
CA LEU A 271 3.75 -18.83 27.58
C LEU A 271 2.86 -19.59 28.56
N ALA A 272 1.54 -19.43 28.47
CA ALA A 272 0.59 -20.15 29.30
C ALA A 272 0.60 -21.66 29.02
N PHE A 273 0.87 -22.07 27.78
CA PHE A 273 0.95 -23.48 27.39
C PHE A 273 2.24 -24.17 27.86
N ILE A 274 3.28 -23.38 28.17
CA ILE A 274 4.64 -23.88 28.47
C ILE A 274 4.97 -23.80 29.98
N ARG A 275 4.16 -23.06 30.75
CA ARG A 275 4.14 -23.06 32.22
C ARG A 275 3.43 -24.29 32.75
#